data_AF-A0A934CYJ1-F1
#
_entry.id   AF-A0A934CYJ1-F1
#
_cell.length_a   1.000
_cell.length_b   1.000
_cell.length_c   1.000
_cell.angle_alpha   90.00
_cell.angle_beta   90.00
_cell.angle_gamma   90.00
#
_symmetry.space_group_name_H-M   'P 1'
#
loop_
_entity.id
_entity.type
_entity.pdbx_description
1 polymer ?
#
loop_
_entity_poly.entity_id
_entity_poly.type
_entity_poly.pdbx_seq_one_letter_code
_entity_poly.pdbx_strand_id
1 'polypeptide(L)'
;MDFFSGKKLKALTEEEWARIEDKDPAGTYDSETRENLYWIVEKLRQGRKDGTWFERRLYNKFRDASFGLLINRDSETDDSVNFQGNVRVEAHFKGRLRASGTVVVAGTGSVLGDIEAQEVRCQGRVRGAIVAAQKVEIASGADVEGEIRAPSFHIDRGARFEGRCQMASGRKNPGDKRSPLAAGTRI
;
A
#
# COMPACT_ATOMS: atom_id res chain seq x y z
N MET A 1 -14.09 -0.90 29.88
CA MET A 1 -14.19 0.48 30.40
C MET A 1 -14.34 1.37 29.19
N ASP A 2 -15.57 1.79 28.92
CA ASP A 2 -15.89 2.66 27.78
C ASP A 2 -15.29 4.05 28.02
N PHE A 3 -14.21 4.34 27.31
CA PHE A 3 -13.57 5.66 27.25
C PHE A 3 -14.38 6.68 26.41
N PHE A 4 -15.58 6.32 25.95
CA PHE A 4 -16.33 7.03 24.91
C PHE A 4 -17.70 7.50 25.40
N SER A 5 -17.69 8.53 26.24
CA SER A 5 -18.83 9.45 26.39
C SER A 5 -18.29 10.86 26.59
N GLY A 6 -18.40 11.72 25.57
CA GLY A 6 -18.21 13.17 25.75
C GLY A 6 -16.92 13.81 25.19
N LYS A 7 -16.32 13.30 24.11
CA LYS A 7 -15.29 14.08 23.38
C LYS A 7 -15.94 15.33 22.78
N LYS A 8 -15.87 16.46 23.47
CA LYS A 8 -16.35 17.75 22.96
C LYS A 8 -15.38 18.26 21.89
N LEU A 9 -15.62 17.88 20.64
CA LEU A 9 -14.95 18.45 19.47
C LEU A 9 -15.63 19.76 19.07
N LYS A 10 -14.89 20.65 18.42
CA LYS A 10 -15.40 21.96 17.97
C LYS A 10 -15.41 22.11 16.45
N ALA A 11 -14.42 21.54 15.78
CA ALA A 11 -14.23 21.61 14.33
C ALA A 11 -14.74 20.36 13.60
N LEU A 12 -14.71 19.20 14.24
CA LEU A 12 -15.11 17.91 13.63
C LEU A 12 -16.37 17.33 14.25
N THR A 13 -17.18 16.66 13.43
CA THR A 13 -18.24 15.75 13.92
C THR A 13 -17.64 14.45 14.47
N GLU A 14 -18.43 13.67 15.22
CA GLU A 14 -18.00 12.34 15.69
C GLU A 14 -17.67 11.39 14.54
N GLU A 15 -18.43 11.46 13.44
CA GLU A 15 -18.16 10.66 12.25
C GLU A 15 -16.86 11.06 11.53
N GLU A 16 -16.57 12.37 11.44
CA GLU A 16 -15.33 12.86 10.87
C GLU A 16 -14.12 12.45 11.70
N TRP A 17 -14.26 12.46 13.02
CA TRP A 17 -13.25 11.94 13.94
C TRP A 17 -12.98 10.45 13.69
N ALA A 18 -14.03 9.62 13.64
CA ALA A 18 -13.89 8.19 13.41
C ALA A 18 -13.22 7.86 12.05
N ARG A 19 -13.40 8.72 11.04
CA ARG A 19 -12.77 8.54 9.72
C ARG A 19 -11.25 8.76 9.72
N ILE A 20 -10.71 9.59 10.62
CA ILE A 20 -9.31 10.04 10.57
C ILE A 20 -8.44 9.53 11.74
N GLU A 21 -9.02 9.15 12.88
CA GLU A 21 -8.26 8.93 14.13
C GLU A 21 -7.08 7.95 13.97
N ASP A 22 -7.33 6.82 13.33
CA ASP A 22 -6.35 5.73 13.14
C ASP A 22 -5.64 5.76 11.79
N LYS A 23 -5.87 6.80 10.98
CA LYS A 23 -5.22 6.91 9.67
C LYS A 23 -3.75 7.28 9.82
N ASP A 24 -2.94 6.74 8.93
CA ASP A 24 -1.54 7.11 8.72
C ASP A 24 -1.45 8.26 7.68
N PRO A 25 -0.80 9.39 8.01
CA PRO A 25 -0.50 10.48 7.05
C PRO A 25 0.31 10.06 5.82
N ALA A 26 1.11 8.99 5.93
CA ALA A 26 1.88 8.42 4.82
C ALA A 26 1.15 7.25 4.12
N GLY A 27 -0.02 6.85 4.63
CA GLY A 27 -0.81 5.77 4.09
C GLY A 27 -1.39 6.08 2.71
N THR A 28 -1.67 5.04 1.93
CA THR A 28 -2.41 5.13 0.68
C THR A 28 -3.87 4.79 0.91
N TYR A 29 -4.77 5.66 0.46
CA TYR A 29 -6.21 5.45 0.58
C TYR A 29 -6.89 5.57 -0.77
N ASP A 30 -8.07 4.96 -0.89
CA ASP A 30 -8.93 5.11 -2.07
C ASP A 30 -9.38 6.56 -2.28
N SER A 31 -9.87 6.83 -3.49
CA SER A 31 -10.31 8.16 -3.92
C SER A 31 -11.28 8.82 -2.92
N GLU A 32 -12.34 8.10 -2.51
CA GLU A 32 -13.37 8.60 -1.60
C GLU A 32 -12.81 8.90 -0.20
N THR A 33 -11.99 8.00 0.34
CA THR A 33 -11.34 8.20 1.64
C THR A 33 -10.39 9.39 1.60
N ARG A 34 -9.62 9.57 0.52
CA ARG A 34 -8.72 10.74 0.38
C ARG A 34 -9.47 12.05 0.35
N GLU A 35 -10.57 12.14 -0.41
CA GLU A 35 -11.42 13.33 -0.45
C GLU A 35 -11.92 13.71 0.95
N ASN A 36 -12.45 12.71 1.68
CA ASN A 36 -12.88 12.90 3.06
C ASN A 36 -11.72 13.36 3.97
N LEU A 37 -10.53 12.76 3.84
CA LEU A 37 -9.37 13.14 4.65
C LEU A 37 -8.89 14.55 4.35
N TYR A 38 -8.82 14.95 3.08
CA TYR A 38 -8.44 16.32 2.72
C TYR A 38 -9.43 17.34 3.28
N TRP A 39 -10.73 17.05 3.17
CA TRP A 39 -11.77 17.89 3.75
C TRP A 39 -11.64 18.02 5.27
N ILE A 40 -11.43 16.91 5.98
CA ILE A 40 -11.25 16.90 7.44
C ILE A 40 -10.00 17.70 7.84
N VAL A 41 -8.87 17.52 7.13
CA VAL A 41 -7.64 18.26 7.40
C VAL A 41 -7.83 19.76 7.15
N GLU A 42 -8.60 20.13 6.13
CA GLU A 42 -8.94 21.53 5.85
C GLU A 42 -9.83 22.14 6.95
N LYS A 43 -10.85 21.41 7.42
CA LYS A 43 -11.66 21.81 8.58
C LYS A 43 -10.81 22.05 9.82
N LEU A 44 -9.90 21.12 10.13
CA LEU A 44 -8.97 21.23 11.24
C LEU A 44 -8.05 22.45 11.10
N ARG A 45 -7.61 22.76 9.87
CA ARG A 45 -6.81 23.94 9.56
C ARG A 45 -7.57 25.23 9.87
N GLN A 46 -8.82 25.33 9.43
CA GLN A 46 -9.68 26.49 9.64
C GLN A 46 -10.03 26.69 11.12
N GLY A 47 -10.32 25.60 11.83
CA GLY A 47 -10.65 25.60 13.26
C GLY A 47 -9.45 25.73 14.20
N ARG A 48 -8.22 25.90 13.72
CA ARG A 48 -7.00 25.73 14.53
C ARG A 48 -6.91 26.69 15.75
N LYS A 49 -7.38 27.93 15.62
CA LYS A 49 -7.30 28.94 16.69
C LYS A 49 -8.11 28.51 17.91
N ASP A 50 -9.35 28.08 17.69
CA ASP A 50 -10.30 27.77 18.76
C ASP A 50 -10.51 26.27 19.01
N GLY A 51 -9.83 25.43 18.22
CA GLY A 51 -9.87 23.97 18.30
C GLY A 51 -9.34 23.44 19.62
N THR A 52 -9.87 22.29 20.02
CA THR A 52 -9.43 21.54 21.19
C THR A 52 -8.00 21.04 21.06
N TRP A 53 -7.41 20.62 22.17
CA TRP A 53 -6.09 19.99 22.16
C TRP A 53 -6.02 18.76 21.23
N PHE A 54 -7.08 17.93 21.20
CA PHE A 54 -7.15 16.77 20.33
C PHE A 54 -7.14 17.15 18.85
N GLU A 55 -7.94 18.15 18.46
CA GLU A 55 -8.00 18.65 17.08
C GLU A 55 -6.67 19.27 16.66
N ARG A 56 -6.01 20.02 17.55
CA ARG A 56 -4.68 20.57 17.29
C ARG A 56 -3.62 19.47 17.11
N ARG A 57 -3.66 18.44 17.95
CA ARG A 57 -2.77 17.27 17.84
C ARG A 57 -3.00 16.54 16.52
N LEU A 58 -4.26 16.31 16.17
CA LEU A 58 -4.64 15.63 14.93
C LEU A 58 -4.24 16.46 13.70
N TYR A 59 -4.51 17.76 13.69
CA TYR A 59 -4.03 18.66 12.65
C TYR A 59 -2.51 18.57 12.50
N ASN A 60 -1.76 18.66 13.60
CA ASN A 60 -0.30 18.55 13.54
C ASN A 60 0.19 17.21 13.01
N LYS A 61 -0.56 16.12 13.22
CA LYS A 61 -0.26 14.79 12.66
C LYS A 61 -0.44 14.79 11.13
N PHE A 62 -1.46 15.46 10.60
CA PHE A 62 -1.85 15.38 9.18
C PHE A 62 -1.54 16.61 8.33
N ARG A 63 -1.07 17.71 8.91
CA ARG A 63 -0.84 18.98 8.19
C ARG A 63 0.15 18.84 7.01
N ASP A 64 1.03 17.85 7.09
CA ASP A 64 2.07 17.55 6.09
C ASP A 64 1.78 16.22 5.37
N ALA A 65 0.54 15.69 5.47
CA ALA A 65 0.16 14.42 4.86
C ALA A 65 0.17 14.51 3.33
N SER A 66 0.93 13.62 2.69
CA SER A 66 0.97 13.51 1.23
C SER A 66 0.04 12.43 0.68
N PHE A 67 -0.36 11.46 1.51
CA PHE A 67 -1.17 10.28 1.17
C PHE A 67 -0.65 9.45 -0.02
N GLY A 68 0.58 9.69 -0.49
CA GLY A 68 1.13 9.08 -1.70
C GLY A 68 0.43 9.50 -3.00
N LEU A 69 0.88 8.93 -4.12
CA LEU A 69 0.29 9.13 -5.45
C LEU A 69 -0.94 8.24 -5.63
N LEU A 70 -2.02 8.80 -6.13
CA LEU A 70 -3.21 8.06 -6.55
C LEU A 70 -3.36 8.18 -8.07
N ILE A 71 -3.28 7.05 -8.78
CA ILE A 71 -3.66 6.94 -10.19
C ILE A 71 -5.14 6.53 -10.19
N ASN A 72 -6.02 7.52 -10.34
CA ASN A 72 -7.47 7.35 -10.22
C ASN A 72 -8.10 6.91 -11.55
N ARG A 73 -9.37 6.49 -11.51
CA ARG A 73 -10.11 5.92 -12.66
C ARG A 73 -10.16 6.82 -13.90
N ASP A 74 -10.02 8.13 -13.72
CA ASP A 74 -10.07 9.11 -14.81
C ASP A 74 -8.70 9.30 -15.50
N SER A 75 -7.66 8.62 -15.01
CA SER A 75 -6.32 8.65 -15.59
C SER A 75 -6.18 7.52 -16.62
N GLU A 76 -6.13 7.87 -17.90
CA GLU A 76 -5.58 7.01 -18.95
C GLU A 76 -4.12 7.38 -19.13
N THR A 77 -3.22 6.41 -18.93
CA THR A 77 -1.78 6.69 -18.97
C THR A 77 -1.06 5.51 -19.60
N ASP A 78 -0.30 5.79 -20.65
CA ASP A 78 0.61 4.87 -21.34
C ASP A 78 2.05 5.40 -21.15
N ASP A 79 2.47 5.55 -19.89
CA ASP A 79 3.70 6.27 -19.51
C ASP A 79 4.55 5.51 -18.49
N SER A 80 5.78 6.01 -18.32
CA SER A 80 6.66 5.62 -17.22
C SER A 80 6.45 6.55 -16.02
N VAL A 81 5.92 6.01 -14.92
CA VAL A 81 5.76 6.71 -13.64
C VAL A 81 6.95 6.39 -12.74
N ASN A 82 7.64 7.41 -12.24
CA ASN A 82 8.67 7.27 -11.20
C ASN A 82 8.30 8.17 -10.01
N PHE A 83 7.97 7.55 -8.87
CA PHE A 83 7.45 8.26 -7.71
C PHE A 83 8.26 7.95 -6.44
N GLN A 84 8.58 8.99 -5.67
CA GLN A 84 9.22 8.85 -4.36
C GLN A 84 8.14 8.76 -3.28
N GLY A 85 7.76 7.54 -2.92
CA GLY A 85 6.75 7.25 -1.91
C GLY A 85 5.81 6.12 -2.30
N ASN A 86 4.65 6.08 -1.65
CA ASN A 86 3.64 5.06 -1.89
C ASN A 86 2.74 5.44 -3.07
N VAL A 87 2.30 4.45 -3.84
CA VAL A 87 1.41 4.62 -4.99
C VAL A 87 0.20 3.71 -4.85
N ARG A 88 -0.99 4.24 -5.15
CA ARG A 88 -2.22 3.45 -5.30
C ARG A 88 -2.76 3.59 -6.71
N VAL A 89 -3.08 2.46 -7.33
CA VAL A 89 -3.63 2.38 -8.68
C VAL A 89 -5.09 1.92 -8.60
N GLU A 90 -6.01 2.79 -8.99
CA GLU A 90 -7.44 2.51 -9.12
C GLU A 90 -7.92 2.52 -10.57
N ALA A 91 -7.03 2.79 -11.52
CA ALA A 91 -7.28 2.97 -12.95
C ALA A 91 -6.79 1.79 -13.81
N HIS A 92 -7.06 1.90 -15.12
CA HIS A 92 -6.37 1.13 -16.15
C HIS A 92 -5.03 1.81 -16.49
N PHE A 93 -3.95 1.30 -15.92
CA PHE A 93 -2.59 1.80 -16.17
C PHE A 93 -1.85 0.91 -17.15
N LYS A 94 -1.18 1.51 -18.13
CA LYS A 94 -0.30 0.81 -19.07
C LYS A 94 1.09 1.45 -19.03
N GLY A 95 2.14 0.64 -18.99
CA GLY A 95 3.52 1.13 -18.95
C GLY A 95 4.30 0.69 -17.72
N ARG A 96 5.25 1.53 -17.27
CA ARG A 96 6.18 1.18 -16.19
C ARG A 96 5.92 2.02 -14.95
N LEU A 97 5.73 1.37 -13.81
CA LEU A 97 5.54 2.03 -12.51
C LEU A 97 6.72 1.71 -11.59
N ARG A 98 7.51 2.74 -11.25
CA ARG A 98 8.57 2.66 -10.24
C ARG A 98 8.20 3.52 -9.03
N ALA A 99 8.23 2.92 -7.85
CA ALA A 99 7.98 3.59 -6.59
C ALA A 99 9.08 3.30 -5.57
N SER A 100 9.47 4.29 -4.76
CA SER A 100 10.39 4.04 -3.63
C SER A 100 9.71 3.45 -2.40
N GLY A 101 8.36 3.42 -2.36
CA GLY A 101 7.57 2.85 -1.27
C GLY A 101 6.71 1.66 -1.72
N THR A 102 5.51 1.56 -1.15
CA THR A 102 4.54 0.51 -1.44
C THR A 102 3.68 0.86 -2.65
N VAL A 103 3.50 -0.09 -3.58
CA VAL A 103 2.50 0.00 -4.65
C VAL A 103 1.29 -0.86 -4.30
N VAL A 104 0.11 -0.25 -4.31
CA VAL A 104 -1.17 -0.95 -4.14
C VAL A 104 -1.96 -0.90 -5.44
N VAL A 105 -2.16 -2.05 -6.09
CA VAL A 105 -3.11 -2.16 -7.21
C VAL A 105 -4.47 -2.51 -6.61
N ALA A 106 -5.37 -1.54 -6.54
CA ALA A 106 -6.69 -1.72 -5.95
C ALA A 106 -7.55 -2.72 -6.75
N GLY A 107 -8.62 -3.25 -6.15
CA GLY A 107 -9.52 -4.20 -6.82
C GLY A 107 -10.16 -3.66 -8.12
N THR A 108 -10.33 -2.34 -8.21
CA THR A 108 -10.81 -1.67 -9.43
C THR A 108 -9.71 -1.39 -10.44
N GLY A 109 -8.43 -1.45 -10.03
CA GLY A 109 -7.29 -1.12 -10.85
C GLY A 109 -6.78 -2.29 -11.69
N SER A 110 -6.16 -1.97 -12.81
CA SER A 110 -5.40 -2.94 -13.60
C SER A 110 -4.11 -2.34 -14.15
N VAL A 111 -3.02 -3.11 -14.11
CA VAL A 111 -1.73 -2.73 -14.68
C VAL A 111 -1.39 -3.66 -15.84
N LEU A 112 -1.15 -3.08 -17.01
CA LEU A 112 -0.52 -3.74 -18.16
C LEU A 112 0.91 -3.20 -18.31
N GLY A 113 1.88 -3.89 -17.74
CA GLY A 113 3.28 -3.51 -17.75
C GLY A 113 3.99 -3.83 -16.43
N ASP A 114 5.11 -3.16 -16.19
CA ASP A 114 6.06 -3.54 -15.14
C ASP A 114 5.93 -2.68 -13.89
N ILE A 115 6.01 -3.30 -12.72
CA ILE A 115 5.98 -2.64 -11.41
C ILE A 115 7.29 -2.90 -10.67
N GLU A 116 7.93 -1.83 -10.19
CA GLU A 116 9.10 -1.90 -9.32
C GLU A 116 8.87 -1.08 -8.04
N ALA A 117 8.96 -1.71 -6.87
CA ALA A 117 8.63 -1.08 -5.59
C ALA A 117 9.41 -1.67 -4.41
N GLN A 118 9.29 -1.07 -3.21
CA GLN A 118 9.73 -1.74 -1.98
C GLN A 118 8.81 -2.92 -1.65
N GLU A 119 7.50 -2.65 -1.66
CA GLU A 119 6.46 -3.65 -1.48
C GLU A 119 5.38 -3.50 -2.57
N VAL A 120 4.78 -4.61 -2.98
CA VAL A 120 3.64 -4.60 -3.90
C VAL A 120 2.49 -5.38 -3.29
N ARG A 121 1.32 -4.76 -3.20
CA ARG A 121 0.07 -5.41 -2.80
C ARG A 121 -0.92 -5.34 -3.96
N CYS A 122 -1.31 -6.49 -4.48
CA CYS A 122 -2.24 -6.60 -5.58
C CYS A 122 -3.61 -7.07 -5.08
N GLN A 123 -4.64 -6.27 -5.33
CA GLN A 123 -6.06 -6.60 -5.14
C GLN A 123 -6.82 -6.65 -6.48
N GLY A 124 -6.26 -6.04 -7.53
CA GLY A 124 -6.83 -5.98 -8.86
C GLY A 124 -6.11 -6.89 -9.86
N ARG A 125 -5.87 -6.38 -11.07
CA ARG A 125 -5.27 -7.15 -12.16
C ARG A 125 -3.88 -6.66 -12.51
N VAL A 126 -2.93 -7.57 -12.72
CA VAL A 126 -1.60 -7.23 -13.23
C VAL A 126 -1.21 -8.17 -14.35
N ARG A 127 -0.67 -7.62 -15.43
CA ARG A 127 -0.08 -8.30 -16.58
C ARG A 127 1.30 -7.73 -16.85
N GLY A 128 2.36 -8.42 -16.43
CA GLY A 128 3.75 -7.96 -16.58
C GLY A 128 4.67 -8.37 -15.43
N ALA A 129 5.86 -7.76 -15.36
CA ALA A 129 6.84 -8.09 -14.32
C ALA A 129 6.62 -7.29 -13.03
N ILE A 130 6.67 -7.97 -11.88
CA ILE A 130 6.64 -7.34 -10.55
C ILE A 130 7.98 -7.59 -9.86
N VAL A 131 8.70 -6.52 -9.57
CA VAL A 131 9.95 -6.55 -8.80
C VAL A 131 9.74 -5.81 -7.49
N ALA A 132 9.78 -6.53 -6.37
CA ALA A 132 9.69 -5.93 -5.05
C ALA A 132 10.98 -6.17 -4.25
N ALA A 133 11.49 -5.12 -3.62
CA ALA A 133 12.69 -5.22 -2.80
C ALA A 133 12.46 -6.01 -1.50
N GLN A 134 11.23 -6.08 -1.00
CA GLN A 134 10.89 -6.72 0.27
C GLN A 134 9.82 -7.80 0.09
N LYS A 135 8.63 -7.44 -0.40
CA LYS A 135 7.47 -8.32 -0.35
C LYS A 135 6.49 -8.07 -1.50
N VAL A 136 5.91 -9.15 -2.00
CA VAL A 136 4.72 -9.12 -2.86
C VAL A 136 3.58 -9.86 -2.16
N GLU A 137 2.42 -9.23 -2.10
CA GLU A 137 1.16 -9.78 -1.60
C GLU A 137 0.13 -9.80 -2.73
N ILE A 138 -0.42 -10.97 -3.04
CA ILE A 138 -1.56 -11.11 -3.96
C ILE A 138 -2.78 -11.44 -3.11
N ALA A 139 -3.67 -10.47 -2.96
CA ALA A 139 -4.86 -10.57 -2.12
C ALA A 139 -6.00 -11.32 -2.81
N SER A 140 -6.98 -11.76 -2.03
CA SER A 140 -8.18 -12.45 -2.53
C SER A 140 -8.86 -11.65 -3.65
N GLY A 141 -9.23 -12.32 -4.75
CA GLY A 141 -9.87 -11.70 -5.91
C GLY A 141 -8.92 -11.05 -6.91
N ALA A 142 -7.62 -10.96 -6.60
CA ALA A 142 -6.62 -10.47 -7.56
C ALA A 142 -6.32 -11.51 -8.65
N ASP A 143 -5.98 -11.03 -9.84
CA ASP A 143 -5.54 -11.85 -10.98
C ASP A 143 -4.22 -11.29 -11.55
N VAL A 144 -3.13 -12.03 -11.32
CA VAL A 144 -1.78 -11.64 -11.74
C VAL A 144 -1.24 -12.66 -12.73
N GLU A 145 -0.74 -12.18 -13.86
CA GLU A 145 -0.05 -13.01 -14.85
C GLU A 145 1.29 -12.34 -15.25
N GLY A 146 2.39 -13.08 -15.13
CA GLY A 146 3.72 -12.56 -15.43
C GLY A 146 4.86 -13.12 -14.55
N GLU A 147 5.89 -12.31 -14.35
CA GLU A 147 7.08 -12.69 -13.56
C GLU A 147 7.14 -11.91 -12.25
N ILE A 148 7.36 -12.59 -11.13
CA ILE A 148 7.53 -11.97 -9.81
C ILE A 148 8.95 -12.21 -9.30
N ARG A 149 9.62 -11.15 -8.86
CA ARG A 149 10.90 -11.21 -8.14
C ARG A 149 10.80 -10.50 -6.81
N ALA A 150 10.86 -11.25 -5.70
CA ALA A 150 10.78 -10.69 -4.35
C ALA A 150 11.39 -11.62 -3.30
N PRO A 151 11.92 -11.10 -2.17
CA PRO A 151 12.37 -11.94 -1.05
C PRO A 151 11.25 -12.63 -0.27
N SER A 152 10.05 -12.04 -0.29
CA SER A 152 8.85 -12.57 0.37
C SER A 152 7.68 -12.54 -0.61
N PHE A 153 6.94 -13.64 -0.72
CA PHE A 153 5.78 -13.77 -1.58
C PHE A 153 4.62 -14.39 -0.81
N HIS A 154 3.49 -13.69 -0.75
CA HIS A 154 2.28 -14.14 -0.08
C HIS A 154 1.10 -14.12 -1.05
N ILE A 155 0.28 -15.16 -1.03
CA ILE A 155 -0.92 -15.27 -1.85
C ILE A 155 -2.09 -15.70 -0.97
N ASP A 156 -3.16 -14.92 -0.99
CA ASP A 156 -4.38 -15.21 -0.24
C ASP A 156 -5.24 -16.24 -0.98
N ARG A 157 -6.10 -16.94 -0.23
CA ARG A 157 -7.12 -17.80 -0.80
C ARG A 157 -8.04 -16.98 -1.72
N GLY A 158 -8.30 -17.49 -2.93
CA GLY A 158 -9.16 -16.82 -3.91
C GLY A 158 -8.42 -15.86 -4.83
N ALA A 159 -7.11 -15.71 -4.70
CA ALA A 159 -6.26 -15.07 -5.70
C ALA A 159 -5.90 -16.02 -6.83
N ARG A 160 -5.68 -15.48 -8.03
CA ARG A 160 -5.10 -16.19 -9.18
C ARG A 160 -3.72 -15.61 -9.51
N PHE A 161 -2.74 -16.50 -9.63
CA PHE A 161 -1.41 -16.19 -10.13
C PHE A 161 -1.02 -17.18 -11.22
N GLU A 162 -0.59 -16.66 -12.38
CA GLU A 162 -0.09 -17.46 -13.48
C GLU A 162 1.26 -16.93 -13.98
N GLY A 163 2.32 -17.72 -13.85
CA GLY A 163 3.64 -17.34 -14.37
C GLY A 163 4.78 -17.81 -13.48
N ARG A 164 5.86 -17.01 -13.42
CA ARG A 164 7.10 -17.41 -12.75
C ARG A 164 7.32 -16.56 -11.51
N CYS A 165 7.73 -17.19 -10.42
CA CYS A 165 8.14 -16.51 -9.20
C CYS A 165 9.59 -16.89 -8.88
N GLN A 166 10.46 -15.89 -8.77
CA GLN A 166 11.83 -16.04 -8.30
C GLN A 166 11.97 -15.38 -6.94
N MET A 167 12.23 -16.20 -5.92
CA MET A 167 12.52 -15.69 -4.59
C MET A 167 13.92 -15.08 -4.59
N ALA A 168 14.00 -13.75 -4.53
CA ALA A 168 15.28 -13.05 -4.43
C ALA A 168 15.86 -13.36 -3.05
N SER A 169 17.09 -13.90 -2.97
CA SER A 169 17.67 -14.29 -1.69
C SER A 169 17.93 -13.05 -0.81
N GLY A 170 16.96 -12.71 0.04
CA GLY A 170 17.09 -11.70 1.07
C GLY A 170 17.91 -12.25 2.23
N ARG A 171 19.19 -11.88 2.30
CA ARG A 171 20.17 -12.21 3.36
C ARG A 171 20.45 -13.71 3.56
N LYS A 172 21.70 -14.12 3.30
CA LYS A 172 22.27 -15.32 3.95
C LYS A 172 22.12 -15.14 5.47
N ASN A 173 21.29 -15.94 6.12
CA ASN A 173 21.38 -16.10 7.56
C ASN A 173 22.78 -16.64 7.89
N PRO A 174 23.60 -15.99 8.75
CA PRO A 174 24.94 -16.47 9.11
C PRO A 174 24.95 -17.80 9.91
N GLY A 175 23.84 -18.55 9.96
CA GLY A 175 23.66 -19.70 10.83
C GLY A 175 23.10 -20.97 10.17
N ASP A 176 22.86 -20.99 8.86
CA ASP A 176 22.38 -22.23 8.19
C ASP A 176 23.54 -23.20 7.95
N LYS A 177 24.04 -23.81 9.02
CA LYS A 177 24.93 -24.99 8.96
C LYS A 177 24.08 -26.23 8.73
N ARG A 178 23.53 -26.40 7.52
CA ARG A 178 23.08 -27.73 7.08
C ARG A 178 24.31 -28.50 6.62
N SER A 179 24.76 -29.38 7.51
CA SER A 179 25.80 -30.39 7.26
C SER A 179 25.47 -31.18 5.98
N PRO A 180 26.46 -31.56 5.15
CA PRO A 180 26.21 -32.47 4.04
C PRO A 180 25.71 -33.80 4.60
N LEU A 181 24.59 -34.28 4.07
CA LEU A 181 24.05 -35.62 4.34
C LEU A 181 25.16 -36.65 4.09
N ALA A 182 25.54 -37.39 5.13
CA ALA A 182 26.57 -38.41 5.05
C ALA A 182 26.22 -39.41 3.94
N ALA A 183 27.15 -39.63 3.02
CA ALA A 183 27.09 -40.71 2.04
C ALA A 183 27.01 -42.04 2.80
N GLY A 184 25.80 -42.62 2.86
CA GLY A 184 25.57 -43.96 3.36
C GLY A 184 26.33 -44.96 2.50
N THR A 185 27.34 -45.58 3.09
CA THR A 185 28.07 -46.72 2.52
C THR A 185 27.49 -48.01 3.08
N ARG A 186 27.41 -49.03 2.19
CA ARG A 186 27.12 -50.47 2.37
C ARG A 186 25.64 -50.87 2.43
N ILE A 187 25.23 -51.95 1.77
CA ILE A 187 25.90 -53.28 1.66
C ILE A 187 26.26 -53.66 0.23
#